data_AF-A0AA46YNJ1-F1
#
_entry.id   AF-A0AA46YNJ1-F1
#
_cell.length_a   1.000
_cell.length_b   1.000
_cell.length_c   1.000
_cell.angle_alpha   90.00
_cell.angle_beta   90.00
_cell.angle_gamma   90.00
#
_symmetry.space_group_name_H-M   'P 1'
#
loop_
_entity.id
_entity.type
_entity.pdbx_description
1 polymer ?
#
loop_
_entity_poly.entity_id
_entity_poly.type
_entity_poly.pdbx_seq_one_letter_code
_entity_poly.pdbx_strand_id
1 'polypeptide(L)'
;MSYPDRQVAAYPHGVDPAAWGRLLHMAHDDFLSTGRSTPQVRPIVLDSWRRSLRHGVDPETPAAPVRLADDALETLRREHPLGAMMPVIRKLLVDSATDAGLLVAVSDNEGRMLWVEGHAGLRSRAEGMHFIEGADWSEAAVGTNAPGTALALDDAVAIFGAEHLARPVTPWSCSAAPIHDPATGGILGVLDVTGGDEVASAQSLSLVRATVAAVESELRFLGLMTEPTGYDAEPVATSRLETLGLHCATLYDSHRLRRLSLRHSEILVLLADAPDGLTGDELAMALSGREHASVTIRAEMSRLRAVLGSVELASRPYRLESELRTDIHDVRELLDEGDVEAAEAAYRGPVLPQSSAPGVVAVREELAARVGQAQVARR
;
A
#
# COMPACT_ATOMS: atom_id res chain seq x y z
N MET A 1 0.62 -16.92 -1.29
CA MET A 1 0.29 -18.31 -0.90
C MET A 1 -1.16 -18.28 -0.46
N SER A 2 -2.07 -18.99 -1.15
CA SER A 2 -3.51 -18.92 -0.85
C SER A 2 -3.83 -19.96 0.25
N TYR A 3 -4.28 -19.49 1.42
CA TYR A 3 -4.64 -20.37 2.54
C TYR A 3 -6.06 -20.90 2.34
N PRO A 4 -6.29 -22.23 2.23
CA PRO A 4 -7.56 -22.77 1.75
C PRO A 4 -8.70 -22.85 2.78
N ASP A 5 -8.50 -22.43 4.02
CA ASP A 5 -9.56 -22.33 5.03
C ASP A 5 -9.42 -20.99 5.78
N ARG A 6 -10.14 -19.98 5.29
CA ARG A 6 -10.21 -18.65 5.91
C ARG A 6 -10.92 -18.78 7.27
N GLN A 7 -10.16 -18.98 8.35
CA GLN A 7 -10.65 -18.65 9.69
C GLN A 7 -10.71 -17.13 9.80
N VAL A 8 -11.79 -16.58 9.23
CA VAL A 8 -12.12 -15.15 9.19
C VAL A 8 -12.28 -14.62 10.63
N ALA A 9 -12.91 -15.40 11.52
CA ALA A 9 -12.95 -15.10 12.95
C ALA A 9 -11.70 -15.59 13.68
N ALA A 10 -11.25 -14.84 14.68
CA ALA A 10 -10.05 -15.15 15.44
C ALA A 10 -10.26 -16.24 16.52
N TYR A 11 -11.51 -16.58 16.85
CA TYR A 11 -11.83 -17.74 17.69
C TYR A 11 -13.09 -18.49 17.22
N PRO A 12 -13.22 -19.80 17.50
CA PRO A 12 -14.34 -20.61 17.01
C PRO A 12 -15.68 -20.23 17.65
N HIS A 13 -16.76 -20.36 16.89
CA HIS A 13 -18.12 -20.08 17.38
C HIS A 13 -18.46 -20.98 18.58
N GLY A 14 -19.02 -20.40 19.65
CA GLY A 14 -19.45 -21.12 20.85
C GLY A 14 -18.33 -21.44 21.85
N VAL A 15 -17.11 -20.98 21.62
CA VAL A 15 -16.01 -21.03 22.59
C VAL A 15 -16.07 -19.82 23.52
N ASP A 16 -15.85 -20.04 24.82
CA ASP A 16 -15.69 -18.96 25.80
C ASP A 16 -14.41 -18.15 25.48
N PRO A 17 -14.53 -16.84 25.16
CA PRO A 17 -13.38 -15.99 24.83
C PRO A 17 -12.31 -15.99 25.92
N ALA A 18 -12.71 -16.03 27.20
CA ALA A 18 -11.77 -16.02 28.31
C ALA A 18 -10.94 -17.31 28.37
N ALA A 19 -11.57 -18.47 28.13
CA ALA A 19 -10.89 -19.76 28.05
C ALA A 19 -9.95 -19.82 26.83
N TRP A 20 -10.40 -19.33 25.68
CA TRP A 20 -9.58 -19.26 24.47
C TRP A 20 -8.37 -18.34 24.66
N GLY A 21 -8.56 -17.17 25.27
CA GLY A 21 -7.50 -16.22 25.59
C GLY A 21 -6.42 -16.82 26.48
N ARG A 22 -6.78 -17.65 27.46
CA ARG A 22 -5.79 -18.37 28.30
C ARG A 22 -4.97 -19.37 27.48
N LEU A 23 -5.62 -20.14 26.60
CA LEU A 23 -4.93 -21.10 25.73
C LEU A 23 -3.96 -20.40 24.77
N LEU A 24 -4.36 -19.28 24.20
CA LEU A 24 -3.50 -18.49 23.31
C LEU A 24 -2.32 -17.86 24.05
N HIS A 25 -2.51 -17.37 25.27
CA HIS A 25 -1.38 -16.88 26.09
C HIS A 25 -0.35 -17.98 26.33
N MET A 26 -0.80 -19.19 26.69
CA MET A 26 0.12 -20.32 26.88
C MET A 26 0.86 -20.70 25.58
N ALA A 27 0.16 -20.66 24.45
CA ALA A 27 0.75 -20.94 23.14
C ALA A 27 1.76 -19.86 22.72
N HIS A 28 1.45 -18.59 22.99
CA HIS A 28 2.33 -17.46 22.78
C HIS A 28 3.59 -17.56 23.63
N ASP A 29 3.47 -17.90 24.91
CA ASP A 29 4.59 -18.13 25.82
C ASP A 29 5.49 -19.28 25.38
N ASP A 30 4.92 -20.43 24.99
CA ASP A 30 5.69 -21.58 24.49
C ASP A 30 6.40 -21.22 23.17
N PHE A 31 5.75 -20.45 22.29
CA PHE A 31 6.36 -19.98 21.05
C PHE A 31 7.52 -19.02 21.30
N LEU A 32 7.35 -18.01 22.16
CA LEU A 32 8.43 -17.05 22.47
C LEU A 32 9.61 -17.69 23.20
N SER A 33 9.36 -18.71 24.03
CA SER A 33 10.41 -19.40 24.79
C SER A 33 11.11 -20.51 24.01
N THR A 34 10.40 -21.23 23.14
CA THR A 34 10.93 -22.45 22.48
C THR A 34 10.94 -22.40 20.95
N GLY A 35 10.27 -21.41 20.34
CA GLY A 35 10.08 -21.31 18.89
C GLY A 35 9.09 -22.34 18.31
N ARG A 36 8.47 -23.17 19.16
CA ARG A 36 7.52 -24.20 18.73
C ARG A 36 6.11 -23.63 18.64
N SER A 37 5.37 -24.04 17.61
CA SER A 37 3.97 -23.67 17.43
C SER A 37 3.06 -24.76 17.97
N THR A 38 1.95 -24.36 18.57
CA THR A 38 0.89 -25.27 18.98
C THR A 38 -0.25 -25.27 17.96
N PRO A 39 -1.07 -26.33 17.86
CA PRO A 39 -2.20 -26.40 16.92
C PRO A 39 -3.26 -25.30 17.10
N GLN A 40 -3.29 -24.64 18.27
CA GLN A 40 -4.20 -23.56 18.60
C GLN A 40 -3.87 -22.26 17.87
N VAL A 41 -2.60 -22.06 17.48
CA VAL A 41 -2.17 -20.87 16.74
C VAL A 41 -2.48 -21.05 15.26
N ARG A 42 -3.28 -20.14 14.70
CA ARG A 42 -3.64 -20.17 13.29
C ARG A 42 -2.38 -20.02 12.42
N PRO A 43 -2.31 -20.70 11.25
CA PRO A 43 -1.15 -20.58 10.36
C PRO A 43 -0.81 -19.15 9.96
N ILE A 44 -1.83 -18.32 9.69
CA ILE A 44 -1.64 -16.90 9.32
C ILE A 44 -0.96 -16.10 10.45
N VAL A 45 -1.30 -16.40 11.70
CA VAL A 45 -0.72 -15.75 12.89
C VAL A 45 0.70 -16.23 13.10
N LEU A 46 0.95 -17.54 13.00
CA LEU A 46 2.28 -18.10 13.13
C LEU A 46 3.25 -17.54 12.06
N ASP A 47 2.79 -17.39 10.84
CA ASP A 47 3.59 -16.82 9.75
C ASP A 47 3.86 -15.33 9.96
N SER A 48 2.90 -14.60 10.53
CA SER A 48 3.06 -13.21 10.96
C SER A 48 4.07 -13.10 12.12
N TRP A 49 3.97 -13.93 13.17
CA TRP A 49 4.93 -13.98 14.28
C TRP A 49 6.36 -14.20 13.77
N ARG A 50 6.55 -15.19 12.89
CA ARG A 50 7.85 -15.50 12.31
C ARG A 50 8.41 -14.36 11.47
N ARG A 51 7.58 -13.68 10.68
CA ARG A 51 8.00 -12.54 9.86
C ARG A 51 8.38 -11.35 10.74
N SER A 52 7.54 -11.03 11.72
CA SER A 52 7.79 -9.98 12.70
C SER A 52 9.12 -10.16 13.44
N LEU A 53 9.40 -11.36 13.94
CA LEU A 53 10.67 -11.68 14.59
C LEU A 53 11.87 -11.57 13.64
N ARG A 54 11.72 -11.91 12.35
CA ARG A 54 12.78 -11.71 11.34
C ARG A 54 13.07 -10.22 11.08
N HIS A 55 12.09 -9.34 11.31
CA HIS A 55 12.28 -7.89 11.27
C HIS A 55 12.93 -7.32 12.55
N GLY A 56 13.20 -8.16 13.55
CA GLY A 56 13.85 -7.75 14.79
C GLY A 56 12.91 -7.11 15.81
N VAL A 57 11.59 -7.31 15.67
CA VAL A 57 10.61 -6.84 16.66
C VAL A 57 10.86 -7.52 18.01
N ASP A 58 10.97 -6.73 19.07
CA ASP A 58 10.99 -7.20 20.45
C ASP A 58 9.55 -7.37 20.96
N PRO A 59 9.09 -8.60 21.29
CA PRO A 59 7.75 -8.85 21.81
C PRO A 59 7.46 -8.19 23.16
N GLU A 60 8.48 -7.82 23.94
CA GLU A 60 8.31 -7.17 25.25
C GLU A 60 8.19 -5.66 25.12
N THR A 61 8.94 -5.06 24.19
CA THR A 61 9.02 -3.62 23.97
C THR A 61 8.89 -3.26 22.49
N PRO A 62 7.67 -3.32 21.92
CA PRO A 62 7.47 -2.90 20.53
C PRO A 62 7.79 -1.42 20.36
N ALA A 63 8.38 -1.05 19.21
CA ALA A 63 8.87 0.31 19.00
C ALA A 63 7.76 1.32 18.73
N ALA A 64 6.72 0.92 17.96
CA ALA A 64 5.61 1.77 17.50
C ALA A 64 5.99 3.24 17.23
N PRO A 65 7.02 3.50 16.39
CA PRO A 65 7.60 4.83 16.27
C PRO A 65 6.63 5.79 15.59
N VAL A 66 6.56 7.02 16.08
CA VAL A 66 5.86 8.11 15.39
C VAL A 66 6.72 8.52 14.20
N ARG A 67 6.23 8.20 12.98
CA ARG A 67 6.92 8.48 11.71
C ARG A 67 6.47 9.79 11.09
N LEU A 68 5.26 10.23 11.41
CA LEU A 68 4.69 11.50 10.96
C LEU A 68 4.32 12.32 12.18
N ALA A 69 4.86 13.53 12.28
CA ALA A 69 4.51 14.49 13.31
C ALA A 69 3.76 15.67 12.68
N ASP A 70 2.77 16.17 13.41
CA ASP A 70 2.08 17.45 13.23
C ASP A 70 1.80 17.80 11.75
N ASP A 71 2.52 18.78 11.19
CA ASP A 71 2.28 19.36 9.86
C ASP A 71 2.39 18.33 8.72
N ALA A 72 3.29 17.35 8.86
CA ALA A 72 3.47 16.30 7.86
C ALA A 72 2.28 15.34 7.83
N LEU A 73 1.72 15.02 8.99
CA LEU A 73 0.52 14.20 9.11
C LEU A 73 -0.69 14.92 8.52
N GLU A 74 -0.86 16.21 8.84
CA GLU A 74 -2.00 16.99 8.33
C GLU A 74 -1.93 17.18 6.82
N THR A 75 -0.73 17.42 6.27
CA THR A 75 -0.53 17.48 4.81
C THR A 75 -0.87 16.15 4.16
N LEU A 76 -0.37 15.04 4.71
CA LEU A 76 -0.70 13.72 4.19
C LEU A 76 -2.22 13.46 4.25
N ARG A 77 -2.90 13.76 5.36
CA ARG A 77 -4.35 13.59 5.49
C ARG A 77 -5.15 14.34 4.43
N ARG A 78 -4.75 15.58 4.11
CA ARG A 78 -5.42 16.39 3.08
C ARG A 78 -5.23 15.83 1.67
N GLU A 79 -4.05 15.29 1.39
CA GLU A 79 -3.68 14.79 0.06
C GLU A 79 -4.07 13.32 -0.14
N HIS A 80 -4.27 12.58 0.95
CA HIS A 80 -4.57 11.16 0.90
C HIS A 80 -6.01 10.92 0.41
N PRO A 81 -6.24 9.99 -0.53
CA PRO A 81 -7.58 9.71 -1.07
C PRO A 81 -8.62 9.34 0.00
N LEU A 82 -8.18 8.67 1.09
CA LEU A 82 -9.05 8.32 2.20
C LEU A 82 -9.54 9.53 3.02
N GLY A 83 -8.89 10.69 2.91
CA GLY A 83 -9.34 11.92 3.58
C GLY A 83 -10.76 12.30 3.15
N ALA A 84 -11.08 12.17 1.86
CA ALA A 84 -12.43 12.38 1.33
C ALA A 84 -13.45 11.32 1.81
N MET A 85 -12.97 10.14 2.22
CA MET A 85 -13.79 9.01 2.66
C MET A 85 -14.06 9.00 4.17
N MET A 86 -13.31 9.77 4.96
CA MET A 86 -13.52 9.86 6.40
C MET A 86 -14.97 10.18 6.81
N PRO A 87 -15.73 11.06 6.12
CA PRO A 87 -17.15 11.26 6.44
C PRO A 87 -18.00 9.98 6.34
N VAL A 88 -17.72 9.13 5.35
CA VAL A 88 -18.42 7.84 5.17
C VAL A 88 -18.02 6.88 6.29
N ILE A 89 -16.72 6.76 6.57
CA ILE A 89 -16.19 5.91 7.64
C ILE A 89 -16.76 6.34 9.00
N ARG A 90 -16.83 7.64 9.27
CA ARG A 90 -17.39 8.17 10.52
C ARG A 90 -18.85 7.76 10.70
N LYS A 91 -19.65 7.99 9.67
CA LYS A 91 -21.08 7.65 9.68
C LYS A 91 -21.35 6.15 9.85
N LEU A 92 -20.54 5.30 9.20
CA LEU A 92 -20.76 3.85 9.20
C LEU A 92 -20.19 3.14 10.43
N LEU A 93 -19.11 3.67 11.01
CA LEU A 93 -18.39 3.02 12.12
C LEU A 93 -18.16 3.92 13.33
N VAL A 94 -17.55 5.09 13.16
CA VAL A 94 -17.08 5.90 14.30
C VAL A 94 -18.23 6.36 15.21
N ASP A 95 -19.33 6.80 14.61
CA ASP A 95 -20.49 7.28 15.36
C ASP A 95 -21.06 6.18 16.26
N SER A 96 -21.14 4.94 15.75
CA SER A 96 -21.59 3.78 16.52
C SER A 96 -20.51 3.24 17.47
N ALA A 97 -19.24 3.36 17.11
CA ALA A 97 -18.10 2.91 17.91
C ALA A 97 -17.96 3.71 19.20
N THR A 98 -18.29 5.00 19.17
CA THR A 98 -18.23 5.88 20.35
C THR A 98 -19.14 5.39 21.48
N ASP A 99 -20.35 4.94 21.11
CA ASP A 99 -21.35 4.40 22.04
C ASP A 99 -21.07 2.93 22.41
N ALA A 100 -20.51 2.16 21.47
CA ALA A 100 -20.17 0.75 21.67
C ALA A 100 -18.84 0.52 22.42
N GLY A 101 -18.11 1.60 22.75
CA GLY A 101 -16.82 1.49 23.46
C GLY A 101 -15.68 0.96 22.59
N LEU A 102 -15.66 1.30 21.30
CA LEU A 102 -14.70 0.83 20.30
C LEU A 102 -13.83 1.97 19.77
N LEU A 103 -12.68 1.62 19.20
CA LEU A 103 -11.83 2.50 18.41
C LEU A 103 -11.90 2.11 16.93
N VAL A 104 -11.85 3.11 16.07
CA VAL A 104 -11.71 2.97 14.63
C VAL A 104 -10.43 3.68 14.23
N ALA A 105 -9.53 2.95 13.59
CA ALA A 105 -8.31 3.51 13.04
C ALA A 105 -8.27 3.33 11.53
N VAL A 106 -7.66 4.30 10.86
CA VAL A 106 -7.39 4.24 9.43
C VAL A 106 -5.91 4.54 9.26
N SER A 107 -5.19 3.61 8.63
CA SER A 107 -3.77 3.76 8.29
C SER A 107 -3.57 3.92 6.79
N ASP A 108 -2.40 4.38 6.37
CA ASP A 108 -1.98 4.34 4.98
C ASP A 108 -1.43 2.97 4.57
N ASN A 109 -0.95 2.87 3.34
CA ASN A 109 -0.40 1.63 2.77
C ASN A 109 0.97 1.22 3.35
N GLU A 110 1.60 2.06 4.17
CA GLU A 110 2.83 1.74 4.91
C GLU A 110 2.52 1.33 6.36
N GLY A 111 1.25 1.39 6.79
CA GLY A 111 0.83 1.07 8.15
C GLY A 111 0.96 2.23 9.13
N ARG A 112 1.12 3.47 8.64
CA ARG A 112 1.13 4.66 9.47
C ARG A 112 -0.30 5.08 9.78
N MET A 113 -0.61 5.25 11.06
CA MET A 113 -1.95 5.62 11.53
C MET A 113 -2.28 7.05 11.10
N LEU A 114 -3.25 7.20 10.21
CA LEU A 114 -3.70 8.51 9.74
C LEU A 114 -4.82 9.07 10.62
N TRP A 115 -5.75 8.25 11.10
CA TRP A 115 -6.83 8.68 11.99
C TRP A 115 -7.03 7.62 13.07
N VAL A 116 -7.26 8.07 14.32
CA VAL A 116 -7.64 7.18 15.44
C VAL A 116 -8.81 7.84 16.19
N GLU A 117 -10.02 7.35 15.91
CA GLU A 117 -11.28 7.93 16.40
C GLU A 117 -12.11 6.90 17.19
N GLY A 118 -13.08 7.36 17.98
CA GLY A 118 -13.98 6.49 18.77
C GLY A 118 -14.01 6.84 20.25
N HIS A 119 -14.25 5.84 21.10
CA HIS A 119 -14.48 6.06 22.52
C HIS A 119 -13.28 6.67 23.25
N ALA A 120 -13.46 7.85 23.86
CA ALA A 120 -12.36 8.64 24.45
C ALA A 120 -11.58 7.90 25.55
N GLY A 121 -12.28 7.14 26.41
CA GLY A 121 -11.63 6.33 27.46
C GLY A 121 -10.76 5.20 26.89
N LEU A 122 -11.23 4.58 25.79
CA LEU A 122 -10.48 3.53 25.12
C LEU A 122 -9.29 4.11 24.36
N ARG A 123 -9.45 5.29 23.75
CA ARG A 123 -8.37 5.99 23.06
C ARG A 123 -7.21 6.31 24.00
N SER A 124 -7.52 6.83 25.19
CA SER A 124 -6.49 7.09 26.23
C SER A 124 -5.79 5.80 26.70
N ARG A 125 -6.51 4.67 26.76
CA ARG A 125 -5.88 3.38 27.05
C ARG A 125 -4.98 2.91 25.91
N ALA A 126 -5.38 3.15 24.66
CA ALA A 126 -4.64 2.76 23.46
C ALA A 126 -3.36 3.60 23.25
N GLU A 127 -3.34 4.85 23.73
CA GLU A 127 -2.12 5.67 23.80
C GLU A 127 -0.99 4.98 24.59
N GLY A 128 -1.35 4.22 25.63
CA GLY A 128 -0.38 3.45 26.44
C GLY A 128 0.36 2.34 25.67
N MET A 129 -0.17 1.91 24.52
CA MET A 129 0.52 1.02 23.59
C MET A 129 1.02 1.74 22.32
N HIS A 130 1.07 3.08 22.33
CA HIS A 130 1.43 3.91 21.18
C HIS A 130 0.51 3.71 19.96
N PHE A 131 -0.75 3.35 20.17
CA PHE A 131 -1.78 3.32 19.12
C PHE A 131 -2.35 4.72 18.92
N ILE A 132 -1.53 5.57 18.30
CA ILE A 132 -1.79 7.00 18.09
C ILE A 132 -1.56 7.38 16.64
N GLU A 133 -2.10 8.53 16.26
CA GLU A 133 -1.94 9.10 14.93
C GLU A 133 -0.44 9.38 14.65
N GLY A 134 0.01 9.09 13.44
CA GLY A 134 1.40 9.17 13.00
C GLY A 134 2.28 7.97 13.38
N ALA A 135 1.82 7.07 14.25
CA ALA A 135 2.57 5.87 14.62
C ALA A 135 2.57 4.81 13.51
N ASP A 136 3.71 4.15 13.32
CA ASP A 136 3.88 3.00 12.42
C ASP A 136 3.47 1.71 13.13
N TRP A 137 2.38 1.12 12.64
CA TRP A 137 1.78 -0.12 13.11
C TRP A 137 1.95 -1.26 12.11
N SER A 138 2.94 -1.17 11.23
CA SER A 138 3.34 -2.31 10.42
C SER A 138 3.79 -3.47 11.32
N GLU A 139 3.46 -4.69 10.91
CA GLU A 139 4.53 -5.57 10.47
C GLU A 139 5.84 -5.57 11.26
N ALA A 140 6.76 -4.83 10.65
CA ALA A 140 8.15 -4.74 11.00
C ALA A 140 8.40 -3.84 12.22
N ALA A 141 7.42 -3.03 12.63
CA ALA A 141 7.56 -2.06 13.71
C ALA A 141 6.99 -2.56 15.05
N VAL A 142 5.80 -3.16 15.03
CA VAL A 142 5.06 -3.57 16.24
C VAL A 142 4.93 -5.10 16.35
N GLY A 143 5.18 -5.82 15.25
CA GLY A 143 4.93 -7.23 15.14
C GLY A 143 3.47 -7.52 14.82
N THR A 144 3.04 -8.78 14.97
CA THR A 144 1.68 -9.20 14.61
C THR A 144 0.62 -8.37 15.30
N ASN A 145 -0.13 -7.65 14.47
CA ASN A 145 -1.27 -6.80 14.81
C ASN A 145 -2.21 -6.76 13.60
N ALA A 146 -3.48 -6.41 13.79
CA ALA A 146 -4.45 -6.48 12.71
C ALA A 146 -4.13 -5.56 11.50
N PRO A 147 -3.85 -4.25 11.65
CA PRO A 147 -3.59 -3.39 10.49
C PRO A 147 -2.36 -3.82 9.69
N GLY A 148 -1.24 -4.13 10.36
CA GLY A 148 -0.02 -4.62 9.72
C GLY A 148 -0.20 -5.99 9.06
N THR A 149 -0.96 -6.90 9.69
CA THR A 149 -1.22 -8.23 9.12
C THR A 149 -2.14 -8.14 7.91
N ALA A 150 -3.16 -7.26 7.95
CA ALA A 150 -4.04 -7.00 6.81
C ALA A 150 -3.26 -6.49 5.60
N LEU A 151 -2.31 -5.57 5.79
CA LEU A 151 -1.40 -5.10 4.73
C LEU A 151 -0.56 -6.25 4.15
N ALA A 152 0.04 -7.08 5.01
CA ALA A 152 0.92 -8.15 4.57
C ALA A 152 0.18 -9.28 3.83
N LEU A 153 -1.09 -9.51 4.18
CA LEU A 153 -1.93 -10.53 3.58
C LEU A 153 -2.72 -10.04 2.36
N ASP A 154 -2.92 -8.73 2.23
CA ASP A 154 -3.87 -8.15 1.27
C ASP A 154 -5.28 -8.77 1.41
N ASP A 155 -5.70 -8.98 2.66
CA ASP A 155 -7.01 -9.55 3.01
C ASP A 155 -7.40 -9.11 4.42
N ALA A 156 -8.70 -9.13 4.71
CA ALA A 156 -9.18 -8.78 6.04
C ALA A 156 -8.91 -9.90 7.05
N VAL A 157 -8.50 -9.49 8.25
CA VAL A 157 -8.08 -10.37 9.33
C VAL A 157 -8.58 -9.85 10.67
N ALA A 158 -8.93 -10.79 11.55
CA ALA A 158 -9.13 -10.52 12.97
C ALA A 158 -7.92 -11.08 13.74
N ILE A 159 -7.43 -10.33 14.72
CA ILE A 159 -6.37 -10.74 15.66
C ILE A 159 -6.94 -10.66 17.08
N PHE A 160 -6.90 -11.77 17.80
CA PHE A 160 -7.49 -11.89 19.13
C PHE A 160 -6.44 -12.04 20.22
N GLY A 161 -6.43 -11.11 21.17
CA GLY A 161 -5.62 -11.19 22.39
C GLY A 161 -4.16 -11.55 22.12
N ALA A 162 -3.73 -12.70 22.67
CA ALA A 162 -2.37 -13.23 22.54
C ALA A 162 -1.99 -13.75 21.14
N GLU A 163 -2.81 -13.56 20.12
CA GLU A 163 -2.36 -13.61 18.73
C GLU A 163 -1.51 -12.39 18.35
N HIS A 164 -1.65 -11.27 19.06
CA HIS A 164 -0.69 -10.17 18.98
C HIS A 164 0.69 -10.66 19.40
N LEU A 165 1.72 -10.33 18.62
CA LEU A 165 3.08 -10.75 18.97
C LEU A 165 3.56 -10.01 20.23
N ALA A 166 3.33 -8.70 20.29
CA ALA A 166 3.81 -7.88 21.39
C ALA A 166 2.92 -8.02 22.63
N ARG A 167 3.50 -8.40 23.78
CA ARG A 167 2.78 -8.59 25.05
C ARG A 167 1.96 -7.38 25.49
N PRO A 168 2.45 -6.12 25.38
CA PRO A 168 1.66 -4.96 25.75
C PRO A 168 0.35 -4.80 24.94
N VAL A 169 0.27 -5.42 23.76
CA VAL A 169 -0.89 -5.36 22.84
C VAL A 169 -1.86 -6.52 23.06
N THR A 170 -1.43 -7.62 23.70
CA THR A 170 -2.29 -8.80 23.96
C THR A 170 -3.57 -8.56 24.78
N PRO A 171 -3.75 -7.46 25.55
CA PRO A 171 -5.04 -7.12 26.15
C PRO A 171 -6.09 -6.59 25.16
N TRP A 172 -5.77 -6.53 23.87
CA TRP A 172 -6.60 -5.97 22.81
C TRP A 172 -6.95 -7.01 21.75
N SER A 173 -8.08 -6.79 21.10
CA SER A 173 -8.46 -7.51 19.90
C SER A 173 -8.90 -6.54 18.81
N CYS A 174 -8.63 -6.94 17.57
CA CYS A 174 -8.72 -6.05 16.42
C CYS A 174 -9.29 -6.79 15.20
N SER A 175 -10.02 -6.07 14.37
CA SER A 175 -10.50 -6.52 13.05
C SER A 175 -10.15 -5.48 12.01
N ALA A 176 -9.38 -5.87 11.01
CA ALA A 176 -8.86 -4.96 10.00
C ALA A 176 -9.10 -5.46 8.57
N ALA A 177 -9.29 -4.54 7.63
CA ALA A 177 -9.39 -4.83 6.21
C ALA A 177 -8.67 -3.76 5.36
N PRO A 178 -7.90 -4.17 4.33
CA PRO A 178 -7.31 -3.22 3.39
C PRO A 178 -8.38 -2.54 2.55
N ILE A 179 -8.23 -1.24 2.34
CA ILE A 179 -9.02 -0.42 1.42
C ILE A 179 -8.21 -0.25 0.14
N HIS A 180 -8.80 -0.60 -0.99
CA HIS A 180 -8.14 -0.54 -2.28
C HIS A 180 -8.60 0.66 -3.09
N ASP A 181 -7.71 1.16 -3.93
CA ASP A 181 -8.05 2.06 -5.00
C ASP A 181 -8.84 1.27 -6.08
N PRO A 182 -10.12 1.60 -6.34
CA PRO A 182 -10.93 0.88 -7.31
C PRO A 182 -10.40 0.97 -8.74
N ALA A 183 -9.58 1.98 -9.06
CA ALA A 183 -9.00 2.16 -10.39
C ALA A 183 -7.74 1.30 -10.60
N THR A 184 -6.95 1.10 -9.56
CA THR A 184 -5.60 0.51 -9.65
C THR A 184 -5.49 -0.85 -8.98
N GLY A 185 -6.40 -1.16 -8.06
CA GLY A 185 -6.37 -2.35 -7.21
C GLY A 185 -5.30 -2.33 -6.12
N GLY A 186 -4.51 -1.25 -6.01
CA GLY A 186 -3.51 -1.10 -4.96
C GLY A 186 -4.14 -0.76 -3.61
N ILE A 187 -3.52 -1.21 -2.51
CA ILE A 187 -3.94 -0.82 -1.16
C ILE A 187 -3.65 0.67 -0.96
N LEU A 188 -4.70 1.43 -0.61
CA LEU A 188 -4.60 2.83 -0.17
C LEU A 188 -4.31 2.93 1.32
N GLY A 189 -4.81 1.98 2.09
CA GLY A 189 -4.71 1.99 3.54
C GLY A 189 -5.46 0.83 4.17
N VAL A 190 -5.52 0.80 5.50
CA VAL A 190 -6.30 -0.22 6.23
C VAL A 190 -7.28 0.45 7.17
N LEU A 191 -8.52 -0.04 7.14
CA LEU A 191 -9.54 0.23 8.15
C LEU A 191 -9.42 -0.82 9.24
N ASP A 192 -9.23 -0.37 10.48
CA ASP A 192 -9.13 -1.22 11.67
C ASP A 192 -10.18 -0.80 12.70
N VAL A 193 -10.77 -1.80 13.36
CA VAL A 193 -11.58 -1.62 14.56
C VAL A 193 -10.85 -2.32 15.70
N THR A 194 -10.66 -1.62 16.81
CA THR A 194 -9.92 -2.09 17.98
C THR A 194 -10.78 -1.97 19.24
N GLY A 195 -10.72 -2.98 20.11
CA GLY A 195 -11.48 -3.02 21.36
C GLY A 195 -11.23 -4.29 22.17
N GLY A 196 -12.28 -4.77 22.84
CA GLY A 196 -12.26 -6.03 23.57
C GLY A 196 -12.50 -7.25 22.67
N ASP A 197 -12.74 -8.39 23.29
CA ASP A 197 -12.92 -9.70 22.65
C ASP A 197 -14.02 -9.72 21.57
N GLU A 198 -15.04 -8.88 21.70
CA GLU A 198 -16.15 -8.71 20.76
C GLU A 198 -15.69 -8.27 19.35
N VAL A 199 -14.56 -7.58 19.27
CA VAL A 199 -14.02 -7.04 18.01
C VAL A 199 -13.41 -8.12 17.14
N ALA A 200 -12.93 -9.23 17.71
CA ALA A 200 -12.33 -10.33 16.96
C ALA A 200 -13.36 -11.37 16.46
N SER A 201 -14.64 -11.00 16.47
CA SER A 201 -15.75 -11.84 16.02
C SER A 201 -15.96 -11.82 14.50
N ALA A 202 -16.63 -12.85 13.98
CA ALA A 202 -17.01 -12.90 12.56
C ALA A 202 -17.90 -11.72 12.13
N GLN A 203 -18.79 -11.27 13.03
CA GLN A 203 -19.69 -10.15 12.78
C GLN A 203 -18.92 -8.83 12.66
N SER A 204 -17.99 -8.57 13.59
CA SER A 204 -17.14 -7.38 13.55
C SER A 204 -16.30 -7.34 12.28
N LEU A 205 -15.66 -8.44 11.89
CA LEU A 205 -14.89 -8.46 10.64
C LEU A 205 -15.77 -8.32 9.39
N SER A 206 -16.99 -8.85 9.41
CA SER A 206 -17.96 -8.66 8.31
C SER A 206 -18.40 -7.20 8.20
N LEU A 207 -18.59 -6.52 9.34
CA LEU A 207 -18.89 -5.09 9.38
C LEU A 207 -17.73 -4.27 8.82
N VAL A 208 -16.49 -4.57 9.21
CA VAL A 208 -15.30 -3.90 8.66
C VAL A 208 -15.20 -4.11 7.14
N ARG A 209 -15.38 -5.34 6.65
CA ARG A 209 -15.41 -5.63 5.20
C ARG A 209 -16.53 -4.88 4.47
N ALA A 210 -17.72 -4.80 5.06
CA ALA A 210 -18.84 -4.07 4.48
C ALA A 210 -18.56 -2.56 4.39
N THR A 211 -17.97 -1.98 5.44
CA THR A 211 -17.56 -0.56 5.42
C THR A 211 -16.49 -0.29 4.38
N VAL A 212 -15.47 -1.16 4.27
CA VAL A 212 -14.47 -1.06 3.20
C VAL A 212 -15.13 -1.11 1.83
N ALA A 213 -16.04 -2.06 1.58
CA ALA A 213 -16.74 -2.15 0.30
C ALA A 213 -17.55 -0.89 -0.02
N ALA A 214 -18.17 -0.27 0.99
CA ALA A 214 -18.87 1.01 0.83
C ALA A 214 -17.91 2.16 0.49
N VAL A 215 -16.77 2.24 1.19
CA VAL A 215 -15.72 3.22 0.92
C VAL A 215 -15.16 3.06 -0.50
N GLU A 216 -14.83 1.85 -0.92
CA GLU A 216 -14.34 1.57 -2.27
C GLU A 216 -15.40 1.88 -3.34
N SER A 217 -16.68 1.65 -3.04
CA SER A 217 -17.77 2.04 -3.94
C SER A 217 -17.88 3.56 -4.09
N GLU A 218 -17.74 4.31 -3.00
CA GLU A 218 -17.76 5.78 -3.02
C GLU A 218 -16.53 6.34 -3.74
N LEU A 219 -15.33 5.78 -3.50
CA LEU A 219 -14.12 6.12 -4.25
C LEU A 219 -14.30 5.90 -5.75
N ARG A 220 -14.96 4.79 -6.13
CA ARG A 220 -15.28 4.50 -7.53
C ARG A 220 -16.23 5.55 -8.11
N PHE A 221 -17.25 5.94 -7.35
CA PHE A 221 -18.20 6.97 -7.77
C PHE A 221 -17.52 8.34 -7.93
N LEU A 222 -16.70 8.76 -6.96
CA LEU A 222 -15.93 10.01 -7.08
C LEU A 222 -14.95 9.97 -8.27
N GLY A 223 -14.32 8.83 -8.52
CA GLY A 223 -13.48 8.62 -9.70
C GLY A 223 -14.23 8.83 -11.02
N LEU A 224 -15.51 8.43 -11.10
CA LEU A 224 -16.38 8.67 -12.26
C LEU A 224 -16.85 10.13 -12.36
N MET A 225 -16.98 10.85 -11.24
CA MET A 225 -17.41 12.25 -11.22
C MET A 225 -16.27 13.26 -11.42
N THR A 226 -15.03 12.82 -11.27
CA THR A 226 -13.82 13.61 -11.49
C THR A 226 -13.26 13.42 -12.91
N GLU A 227 -13.98 12.71 -13.78
CA GLU A 227 -13.74 12.78 -15.23
C GLU A 227 -13.77 14.25 -15.65
N PRO A 228 -12.72 14.76 -16.32
CA PRO A 228 -12.84 16.06 -16.95
C PRO A 228 -13.96 15.95 -17.98
N THR A 229 -15.02 16.75 -17.82
CA THR A 229 -15.88 17.14 -18.94
C THR A 229 -15.03 18.02 -19.87
N GLY A 230 -14.11 17.38 -20.59
CA GLY A 230 -13.34 17.96 -21.68
C GLY A 230 -13.98 17.53 -22.99
N TYR A 231 -14.57 18.51 -23.67
CA TYR A 231 -15.11 18.40 -25.02
C TYR A 231 -14.15 17.71 -26.00
N ASP A 232 -14.73 16.92 -26.91
CA ASP A 232 -14.25 16.60 -28.27
C ASP A 232 -12.73 16.55 -28.48
N ALA A 233 -12.11 15.41 -28.19
CA ALA A 233 -10.85 15.02 -28.83
C ALA A 233 -11.00 13.60 -29.38
N GLU A 234 -10.75 13.43 -30.67
CA GLU A 234 -10.80 12.14 -31.34
C GLU A 234 -9.93 11.08 -30.62
N PRO A 235 -10.32 9.80 -30.66
CA PRO A 235 -9.58 8.73 -29.98
C PRO A 235 -8.20 8.55 -30.64
N VAL A 236 -7.16 9.10 -30.03
CA VAL A 236 -5.77 8.74 -30.35
C VAL A 236 -5.48 7.41 -29.66
N ALA A 237 -5.21 6.38 -30.47
CA ALA A 237 -5.10 4.98 -30.05
C ALA A 237 -3.83 4.62 -29.26
N THR A 238 -3.02 5.58 -28.80
CA THR A 238 -1.74 5.32 -28.13
C THR A 238 -1.87 5.52 -26.62
N SER A 239 -1.48 4.50 -25.84
CA SER A 239 -1.37 4.63 -24.39
C SER A 239 -0.22 5.58 -24.05
N ARG A 240 -0.41 6.41 -23.01
CA ARG A 240 0.56 7.44 -22.58
C ARG A 240 0.94 7.26 -21.12
N LEU A 241 2.22 7.41 -20.78
CA LEU A 241 2.73 7.37 -19.41
C LEU A 241 3.31 8.73 -19.00
N GLU A 242 2.78 9.32 -17.94
CA GLU A 242 3.34 10.52 -17.33
C GLU A 242 4.16 10.18 -16.09
N THR A 243 5.34 10.77 -15.97
CA THR A 243 6.38 10.41 -15.00
C THR A 243 7.13 11.62 -14.43
N LEU A 244 7.13 12.75 -15.13
CA LEU A 244 7.92 13.94 -14.77
C LEU A 244 7.30 14.69 -13.59
N GLY A 245 8.09 14.86 -12.53
CA GLY A 245 7.66 15.56 -11.31
C GLY A 245 6.67 14.78 -10.44
N LEU A 246 6.34 13.54 -10.80
CA LEU A 246 5.37 12.71 -10.09
C LEU A 246 6.04 11.70 -9.16
N HIS A 247 5.47 11.47 -7.98
CA HIS A 247 5.95 10.41 -7.07
C HIS A 247 5.72 9.00 -7.64
N CYS A 248 4.64 8.81 -8.39
CA CYS A 248 4.33 7.58 -9.12
C CYS A 248 3.78 7.94 -10.50
N ALA A 249 4.02 7.09 -11.49
CA ALA A 249 3.60 7.34 -12.86
C ALA A 249 2.08 7.22 -13.02
N THR A 250 1.54 7.96 -14.00
CA THR A 250 0.14 7.87 -14.40
C THR A 250 0.06 7.34 -15.84
N LEU A 251 -0.62 6.22 -16.02
CA LEU A 251 -0.90 5.61 -17.31
C LEU A 251 -2.27 6.06 -17.81
N TYR A 252 -2.28 6.65 -18.99
CA TYR A 252 -3.47 7.01 -19.76
C TYR A 252 -3.65 5.97 -20.85
N ASP A 253 -4.78 5.30 -20.83
CA ASP A 253 -5.27 4.43 -21.88
C ASP A 253 -6.54 5.07 -22.47
N SER A 254 -6.86 4.74 -23.71
CA SER A 254 -7.99 5.22 -24.52
C SER A 254 -9.34 5.35 -23.79
N HIS A 255 -9.52 4.66 -22.66
CA HIS A 255 -10.72 4.72 -21.83
C HIS A 255 -10.48 4.87 -20.32
N ARG A 256 -9.22 4.97 -19.84
CA ARG A 256 -8.91 4.94 -18.40
C ARG A 256 -7.60 5.64 -18.03
N LEU A 257 -7.66 6.45 -16.98
CA LEU A 257 -6.49 6.95 -16.24
C LEU A 257 -6.19 5.99 -15.07
N ARG A 258 -4.92 5.61 -14.90
CA ARG A 258 -4.46 4.72 -13.83
C ARG A 258 -3.18 5.27 -13.18
N ARG A 259 -3.22 5.55 -11.88
CA ARG A 259 -2.00 5.80 -11.10
C ARG A 259 -1.32 4.47 -10.80
N LEU A 260 -0.01 4.40 -10.95
CA LEU A 260 0.72 3.15 -10.74
C LEU A 260 1.38 3.14 -9.35
N SER A 261 1.73 1.97 -8.84
CA SER A 261 2.65 1.91 -7.69
C SER A 261 4.03 2.41 -8.12
N LEU A 262 4.86 2.84 -7.17
CA LEU A 262 6.24 3.24 -7.47
C LEU A 262 6.97 2.13 -8.23
N ARG A 263 6.85 0.88 -7.78
CA ARG A 263 7.52 -0.26 -8.42
C ARG A 263 7.05 -0.51 -9.86
N HIS A 264 5.75 -0.41 -10.12
CA HIS A 264 5.21 -0.53 -11.49
C HIS A 264 5.64 0.64 -12.37
N SER A 265 5.71 1.85 -11.79
CA SER A 265 6.20 3.04 -12.48
C SER A 265 7.65 2.86 -12.93
N GLU A 266 8.52 2.37 -12.02
CA GLU A 266 9.91 2.07 -12.31
C GLU A 266 10.04 1.04 -13.44
N ILE A 267 9.29 -0.06 -13.38
CA ILE A 267 9.32 -1.10 -14.41
C ILE A 267 8.92 -0.53 -15.78
N LEU A 268 7.85 0.26 -15.85
CA LEU A 268 7.38 0.80 -17.12
C LEU A 268 8.32 1.86 -17.71
N VAL A 269 8.93 2.70 -16.88
CA VAL A 269 9.97 3.63 -17.35
C VAL A 269 11.13 2.85 -17.97
N LEU A 270 11.62 1.81 -17.30
CA LEU A 270 12.73 1.00 -17.80
C LEU A 270 12.40 0.22 -19.07
N LEU A 271 11.19 -0.32 -19.17
CA LEU A 271 10.76 -1.03 -20.37
C LEU A 271 10.47 -0.10 -21.55
N ALA A 272 9.99 1.13 -21.28
CA ALA A 272 9.79 2.14 -22.31
C ALA A 272 11.14 2.70 -22.82
N ASP A 273 12.16 2.77 -21.95
CA ASP A 273 13.53 3.18 -22.31
C ASP A 273 14.34 2.06 -23.01
N ALA A 274 13.85 0.82 -22.97
CA ALA A 274 14.49 -0.36 -23.57
C ALA A 274 13.56 -1.03 -24.60
N PRO A 275 13.42 -0.48 -25.82
CA PRO A 275 12.46 -0.96 -26.82
C PRO A 275 12.75 -2.40 -27.29
N ASP A 276 13.99 -2.89 -27.23
CA ASP A 276 14.31 -4.29 -27.53
C ASP A 276 13.89 -5.27 -26.43
N GLY A 277 13.58 -4.74 -25.24
CA GLY A 277 13.22 -5.46 -24.03
C GLY A 277 14.39 -5.73 -23.09
N LEU A 278 14.06 -6.11 -21.86
CA LEU A 278 15.02 -6.48 -20.82
C LEU A 278 14.80 -7.91 -20.35
N THR A 279 15.87 -8.67 -20.18
CA THR A 279 15.81 -9.95 -19.48
C THR A 279 15.44 -9.74 -18.00
N GLY A 280 15.02 -10.81 -17.33
CA GLY A 280 14.67 -10.72 -15.91
C GLY A 280 15.82 -10.26 -15.03
N ASP A 281 17.05 -10.61 -15.38
CA ASP A 281 18.26 -10.26 -14.61
C ASP A 281 18.70 -8.82 -14.89
N GLU A 282 18.63 -8.36 -16.15
CA GLU A 282 18.87 -6.96 -16.51
C GLU A 282 17.86 -6.03 -15.83
N LEU A 283 16.57 -6.39 -15.87
CA LEU A 283 15.53 -5.62 -15.20
C LEU A 283 15.72 -5.62 -13.67
N ALA A 284 16.11 -6.75 -13.06
CA ALA A 284 16.43 -6.81 -11.64
C ALA A 284 17.61 -5.91 -11.26
N MET A 285 18.65 -5.90 -12.09
CA MET A 285 19.83 -5.05 -11.91
C MET A 285 19.48 -3.58 -12.03
N ALA A 286 18.69 -3.19 -13.03
CA ALA A 286 18.22 -1.82 -13.21
C ALA A 286 17.30 -1.34 -12.07
N LEU A 287 16.55 -2.25 -11.45
CA LEU A 287 15.60 -1.92 -10.38
C LEU A 287 16.17 -1.94 -8.96
N SER A 288 17.28 -2.64 -8.71
CA SER A 288 17.78 -2.86 -7.34
C SER A 288 19.31 -2.94 -7.22
N GLY A 289 20.04 -2.98 -8.33
CA GLY A 289 21.49 -3.13 -8.35
C GLY A 289 22.01 -4.50 -7.88
N ARG A 290 21.12 -5.49 -7.66
CA ARG A 290 21.49 -6.82 -7.16
C ARG A 290 21.09 -7.93 -8.14
N GLU A 291 22.01 -8.86 -8.35
CA GLU A 291 21.96 -9.91 -9.39
C GLU A 291 20.94 -11.05 -9.13
N HIS A 292 20.23 -11.09 -7.99
CA HIS A 292 19.46 -12.27 -7.55
C HIS A 292 17.96 -12.03 -7.23
N ALA A 293 17.31 -11.05 -7.88
CA ALA A 293 15.88 -10.73 -7.66
C ALA A 293 14.90 -11.29 -8.70
N SER A 294 15.30 -12.28 -9.51
CA SER A 294 14.49 -12.75 -10.66
C SER A 294 13.11 -13.34 -10.27
N VAL A 295 12.96 -13.89 -9.07
CA VAL A 295 11.68 -14.42 -8.56
C VAL A 295 10.69 -13.29 -8.21
N THR A 296 11.18 -12.19 -7.64
CA THR A 296 10.34 -11.02 -7.34
C THR A 296 9.92 -10.28 -8.61
N ILE A 297 10.78 -10.20 -9.62
CA ILE A 297 10.42 -9.64 -10.94
C ILE A 297 9.24 -10.37 -11.57
N ARG A 298 9.23 -11.70 -11.56
CA ARG A 298 8.11 -12.46 -12.14
C ARG A 298 6.77 -12.15 -11.45
N ALA A 299 6.79 -11.97 -10.13
CA ALA A 299 5.61 -11.60 -9.36
C ALA A 299 5.14 -10.17 -9.68
N GLU A 300 6.07 -9.20 -9.75
CA GLU A 300 5.74 -7.83 -10.17
C GLU A 300 5.21 -7.79 -11.60
N MET A 301 5.80 -8.53 -12.54
CA MET A 301 5.30 -8.59 -13.92
C MET A 301 3.91 -9.20 -14.00
N SER A 302 3.61 -10.18 -13.15
CA SER A 302 2.25 -10.73 -13.06
C SER A 302 1.24 -9.71 -12.57
N ARG A 303 1.60 -8.90 -11.57
CA ARG A 303 0.76 -7.81 -11.05
C ARG A 303 0.60 -6.70 -12.07
N LEU A 304 1.70 -6.28 -12.70
CA LEU A 304 1.72 -5.22 -13.71
C LEU A 304 0.79 -5.53 -14.88
N ARG A 305 0.79 -6.79 -15.37
CA ARG A 305 -0.14 -7.22 -16.44
C ARG A 305 -1.61 -7.06 -16.07
N ALA A 306 -1.97 -7.21 -14.79
CA ALA A 306 -3.36 -7.02 -14.36
C ALA A 306 -3.78 -5.53 -14.41
N VAL A 307 -2.82 -4.60 -14.38
CA VAL A 307 -3.08 -3.16 -14.29
C VAL A 307 -2.94 -2.45 -15.65
N LEU A 308 -2.13 -2.99 -16.56
CA LEU A 308 -1.75 -2.35 -17.83
C LEU A 308 -2.87 -2.16 -18.87
N GLY A 309 -4.04 -2.80 -18.68
CA GLY A 309 -5.16 -2.61 -19.60
C GLY A 309 -4.84 -3.07 -21.01
N SER A 310 -4.82 -2.14 -21.96
CA SER A 310 -4.52 -2.37 -23.39
C SER A 310 -3.01 -2.51 -23.70
N VAL A 311 -2.13 -2.16 -22.77
CA VAL A 311 -0.68 -2.26 -22.98
C VAL A 311 -0.22 -3.70 -22.86
N GLU A 312 0.24 -4.28 -23.97
CA GLU A 312 0.67 -5.67 -24.02
C GLU A 312 2.13 -5.85 -23.58
N LEU A 313 2.39 -6.87 -22.77
CA LEU A 313 3.71 -7.19 -22.21
C LEU A 313 4.19 -8.58 -22.61
N ALA A 314 5.17 -8.62 -23.50
CA ALA A 314 5.91 -9.83 -23.85
C ALA A 314 6.61 -10.44 -22.62
N SER A 315 6.83 -11.76 -22.68
CA SER A 315 7.72 -12.45 -21.74
C SER A 315 8.90 -13.05 -22.51
N ARG A 316 10.13 -12.71 -22.09
CA ARG A 316 11.43 -13.24 -22.57
C ARG A 316 11.88 -12.70 -23.95
N PRO A 317 12.51 -11.51 -23.99
CA PRO A 317 12.69 -10.56 -22.89
C PRO A 317 11.36 -9.88 -22.52
N TYR A 318 11.30 -9.27 -21.34
CA TYR A 318 10.17 -8.40 -20.99
C TYR A 318 10.23 -7.17 -21.87
N ARG A 319 9.16 -6.89 -22.61
CA ARG A 319 9.08 -5.77 -23.56
C ARG A 319 7.62 -5.33 -23.70
N LEU A 320 7.41 -4.05 -23.97
CA LEU A 320 6.12 -3.48 -24.35
C LEU A 320 5.87 -3.76 -25.83
N GLU A 321 4.80 -4.50 -26.16
CA GLU A 321 4.46 -4.83 -27.55
C GLU A 321 3.64 -3.73 -28.23
N SER A 322 2.88 -2.97 -27.43
CA SER A 322 2.18 -1.76 -27.86
C SER A 322 3.05 -0.52 -27.65
N GLU A 323 2.89 0.47 -28.53
CA GLU A 323 3.57 1.76 -28.43
C GLU A 323 3.07 2.54 -27.20
N LEU A 324 3.86 2.53 -26.12
CA LEU A 324 3.63 3.32 -24.92
C LEU A 324 4.46 4.59 -25.00
N ARG A 325 3.81 5.72 -25.31
CA ARG A 325 4.50 7.01 -25.35
C ARG A 325 4.66 7.56 -23.94
N THR A 326 5.82 8.12 -23.60
CA THR A 326 6.01 8.72 -22.27
C THR A 326 6.34 10.21 -22.38
N ASP A 327 6.06 10.98 -21.34
CA ASP A 327 6.47 12.38 -21.27
C ASP A 327 8.01 12.58 -21.33
N ILE A 328 8.79 11.55 -21.00
CA ILE A 328 10.24 11.49 -21.25
C ILE A 328 10.53 11.51 -22.76
N HIS A 329 9.82 10.71 -23.55
CA HIS A 329 9.99 10.68 -25.02
C HIS A 329 9.71 12.05 -25.62
N ASP A 330 8.62 12.70 -25.21
CA ASP A 330 8.26 14.02 -25.72
C ASP A 330 9.36 15.06 -25.46
N VAL A 331 9.91 15.10 -24.24
CA VAL A 331 11.01 16.03 -23.93
C VAL A 331 12.26 15.70 -24.75
N ARG A 332 12.61 14.42 -24.90
CA ARG A 332 13.77 14.01 -25.72
C ARG A 332 13.60 14.39 -27.19
N GLU A 333 12.44 14.13 -27.77
CA GLU A 333 12.11 14.49 -29.16
C GLU A 333 12.21 16.00 -29.38
N LEU A 334 11.62 16.81 -28.50
CA LEU A 334 11.70 18.27 -28.58
C LEU A 334 13.16 18.77 -28.51
N LEU A 335 13.97 18.16 -27.65
CA LEU A 335 15.40 18.47 -27.57
C LEU A 335 16.16 18.04 -28.83
N ASP A 336 15.82 16.89 -29.41
CA ASP A 336 16.43 16.38 -30.64
C ASP A 336 16.04 17.22 -31.87
N GLU A 337 14.84 17.80 -31.88
CA GLU A 337 14.36 18.76 -32.87
C GLU A 337 14.94 20.18 -32.66
N GLY A 338 15.57 20.43 -31.50
CA GLY A 338 16.16 21.71 -31.13
C GLY A 338 15.16 22.75 -30.60
N ASP A 339 13.91 22.36 -30.31
CA ASP A 339 12.92 23.23 -29.68
C ASP A 339 13.11 23.25 -28.16
N VAL A 340 14.15 23.98 -27.74
CA VAL A 340 14.53 24.11 -26.32
C VAL A 340 13.42 24.74 -25.47
N GLU A 341 12.64 25.67 -26.03
CA GLU A 341 11.58 26.34 -25.29
C GLU A 341 10.41 25.41 -25.00
N ALA A 342 9.97 24.65 -26.00
CA ALA A 342 8.94 23.64 -25.79
C ALA A 342 9.43 22.52 -24.86
N ALA A 343 10.69 22.10 -24.99
CA ALA A 343 11.29 21.08 -24.12
C ALA A 343 11.32 21.54 -22.65
N GLU A 344 11.70 22.79 -22.37
CA GLU A 344 11.67 23.37 -21.03
C GLU A 344 10.25 23.42 -20.44
N ALA A 345 9.26 23.83 -21.25
CA ALA A 345 7.87 23.87 -20.83
C ALA A 345 7.29 22.47 -20.56
N ALA A 346 7.74 21.46 -21.32
CA ALA A 346 7.34 20.06 -21.14
C ALA A 346 8.04 19.38 -19.95
N TYR A 347 9.25 19.82 -19.59
CA TYR A 347 10.00 19.27 -18.45
C TYR A 347 9.48 19.78 -17.10
N ARG A 348 8.40 19.15 -16.61
CA ARG A 348 7.69 19.53 -15.36
C ARG A 348 8.41 19.13 -14.06
N GLY A 349 9.57 18.50 -14.15
CA GLY A 349 10.37 18.07 -13.00
C GLY A 349 11.13 16.78 -13.27
N PRO A 350 11.92 16.28 -12.30
CA PRO A 350 12.70 15.06 -12.47
C PRO A 350 11.81 13.83 -12.70
N VAL A 351 12.30 12.86 -13.48
CA VAL A 351 11.64 11.56 -13.69
C VAL A 351 11.51 10.80 -12.36
N LEU A 352 10.28 10.56 -11.89
CA LEU A 352 9.97 9.81 -10.67
C LEU A 352 10.86 10.16 -9.46
N PRO A 353 10.81 11.37 -8.89
CA PRO A 353 11.83 11.89 -7.97
C PRO A 353 12.13 11.02 -6.73
N GLN A 354 11.16 10.22 -6.26
CA GLN A 354 11.31 9.32 -5.11
C GLN A 354 11.95 7.97 -5.44
N SER A 355 12.05 7.59 -6.71
CA SER A 355 12.67 6.32 -7.08
C SER A 355 14.18 6.37 -6.82
N SER A 356 14.68 5.30 -6.21
CA SER A 356 16.11 5.02 -6.02
C SER A 356 16.62 3.88 -6.91
N ALA A 357 15.79 3.38 -7.83
CA ALA A 357 16.16 2.33 -8.77
C ALA A 357 17.29 2.82 -9.70
N PRO A 358 18.44 2.11 -9.78
CA PRO A 358 19.60 2.58 -10.55
C PRO A 358 19.31 2.98 -11.99
N GLY A 359 18.49 2.20 -12.71
CA GLY A 359 18.14 2.50 -14.09
C GLY A 359 17.22 3.73 -14.23
N VAL A 360 16.28 3.92 -13.28
CA VAL A 360 15.42 5.12 -13.29
C VAL A 360 16.21 6.37 -12.94
N VAL A 361 17.18 6.25 -12.01
CA VAL A 361 18.14 7.33 -11.72
C VAL A 361 18.97 7.67 -12.96
N ALA A 362 19.47 6.68 -13.70
CA ALA A 362 20.21 6.92 -14.93
C ALA A 362 19.37 7.66 -15.99
N VAL A 363 18.11 7.26 -16.19
CA VAL A 363 17.17 7.97 -17.10
C VAL A 363 16.92 9.40 -16.62
N ARG A 364 16.73 9.60 -15.31
CA ARG A 364 16.52 10.94 -14.71
C ARG A 364 17.72 11.84 -14.93
N GLU A 365 18.92 11.34 -14.67
CA GLU A 365 20.17 12.09 -14.81
C GLU A 365 20.47 12.42 -16.28
N GLU A 366 20.24 11.47 -17.20
CA GLU A 366 20.38 11.69 -18.64
C GLU A 366 19.45 12.81 -19.14
N LEU A 367 18.16 12.73 -18.82
CA LEU A 367 17.18 13.73 -19.26
C LEU A 367 17.49 15.11 -18.67
N ALA A 368 17.81 15.18 -17.37
CA ALA A 368 18.17 16.43 -16.71
C ALA A 368 19.44 17.05 -17.30
N ALA A 369 20.44 16.24 -17.63
CA ALA A 369 21.66 16.71 -18.28
C ALA A 369 21.38 17.28 -19.68
N ARG A 370 20.54 16.64 -20.48
CA ARG A 370 20.16 17.14 -21.82
C ARG A 370 19.41 18.46 -21.76
N VAL A 371 18.42 18.58 -20.87
CA VAL A 371 17.68 19.85 -20.66
C VAL A 371 18.64 20.96 -20.22
N GLY A 372 19.54 20.68 -19.27
CA GLY A 372 20.52 21.65 -18.80
C GLY A 372 21.53 22.09 -19.87
N GLN A 373 21.97 21.17 -20.73
CA GLN A 373 22.88 21.49 -21.84
C GLN A 373 22.19 22.37 -22.90
N ALA A 374 20.95 22.06 -23.26
CA ALA A 374 20.17 22.84 -24.22
C ALA A 374 19.92 24.28 -23.72
N GLN A 375 19.63 24.44 -22.42
CA GLN A 375 19.51 25.74 -21.76
C GLN A 375 20.79 26.58 -21.84
N VAL A 376 21.94 25.96 -21.65
CA VAL A 376 23.24 26.65 -21.71
C VAL A 376 23.56 27.05 -23.15
N ALA A 377 23.29 26.17 -24.13
CA ALA A 377 23.55 26.46 -25.54
C ALA A 377 22.67 27.58 -26.12
N ARG A 378 21.52 27.87 -25.50
CA ARG A 378 20.61 28.97 -25.86
C ARG A 378 21.06 30.35 -25.36
N ARG A 379 21.86 30.40 -24.29
CA ARG A 379 22.38 31.63 -23.68
C ARG A 379 23.64 32.12 -24.38
#